data_AF-A0A957GEF3-F1
#
_entry.id   AF-A0A957GEF3-F1
#
_cell.length_a   1.000
_cell.length_b   1.000
_cell.length_c   1.000
_cell.angle_alpha   90.00
_cell.angle_beta   90.00
_cell.angle_gamma   90.00
#
_symmetry.space_group_name_H-M   'P 1'
#
loop_
_entity.id
_entity.type
_entity.pdbx_description
1 polymer ?
#
loop_
_entity_poly.entity_id
_entity_poly.type
_entity_poly.pdbx_seq_one_letter_code
_entity_poly.pdbx_strand_id
1 'polypeptide(L)'
;MLREDFLPDYNLTVSTLAEAIGVSRQSINELLRERRSVSPEMALRLARLFGNSPEFWLNAQRAVDLWEAAQAIESDVARIQPLVAA
;
A
#
# COMPACT_ATOMS: atom_id res chain seq x y z
N MET A 1 5.43 -3.19 -7.13
CA MET A 1 5.91 -1.96 -6.44
C MET A 1 6.95 -2.24 -5.36
N LEU A 2 6.59 -2.40 -4.07
CA LEU A 2 7.64 -2.50 -3.02
C LEU A 2 8.59 -3.70 -3.24
N ARG A 3 8.01 -4.89 -3.48
CA ARG A 3 8.77 -6.14 -3.69
C ARG A 3 9.52 -6.17 -5.02
N GLU A 4 8.88 -5.67 -6.08
CA GLU A 4 9.33 -5.86 -7.46
C GLU A 4 10.25 -4.75 -7.96
N ASP A 5 10.13 -3.53 -7.42
CA ASP A 5 10.84 -2.35 -7.92
C ASP A 5 11.82 -1.84 -6.85
N PHE A 6 11.31 -1.46 -5.68
CA PHE A 6 12.13 -0.83 -4.63
C PHE A 6 13.16 -1.78 -3.99
N LEU A 7 12.80 -3.03 -3.66
CA LEU A 7 13.78 -3.94 -3.06
C LEU A 7 14.96 -4.24 -4.02
N PRO A 8 14.73 -4.57 -5.31
CA PRO A 8 15.82 -4.74 -6.27
C PRO A 8 16.64 -3.46 -6.51
N ASP A 9 16.00 -2.31 -6.72
CA ASP A 9 16.68 -1.05 -7.07
C ASP A 9 17.66 -0.58 -5.98
N TYR A 10 17.33 -0.84 -4.72
CA TYR A 10 18.16 -0.49 -3.56
C TYR A 10 18.96 -1.69 -3.00
N ASN A 11 18.91 -2.84 -3.68
CA ASN A 11 19.56 -4.08 -3.27
C ASN A 11 19.26 -4.48 -1.80
N LEU A 12 18.01 -4.26 -1.38
CA LEU A 12 17.53 -4.49 -0.03
C LEU A 12 16.95 -5.90 0.14
N THR A 13 17.22 -6.48 1.31
CA THR A 13 16.56 -7.70 1.79
C THR A 13 15.42 -7.33 2.74
N VAL A 14 14.55 -8.31 3.06
CA VAL A 14 13.53 -8.14 4.11
C VAL A 14 14.15 -7.71 5.44
N SER A 15 15.29 -8.29 5.81
CA SER A 15 16.01 -7.95 7.04
C SER A 15 16.51 -6.52 7.04
N THR A 16 17.18 -6.09 5.98
CA THR A 16 17.78 -4.75 5.92
C THR A 16 16.71 -3.67 5.78
N LEU A 17 15.60 -3.94 5.09
CA LEU A 17 14.45 -3.03 5.05
C LEU A 17 13.81 -2.88 6.43
N ALA A 18 13.55 -3.99 7.12
CA ALA A 18 12.92 -3.98 8.44
C ALA A 18 13.74 -3.17 9.46
N GLU A 19 15.06 -3.35 9.45
CA GLU A 19 16.00 -2.59 10.26
C GLU A 19 15.98 -1.10 9.89
N ALA A 20 16.12 -0.78 8.59
CA ALA A 20 16.18 0.60 8.12
C ALA A 20 14.95 1.44 8.46
N ILE A 21 13.76 0.81 8.49
CA ILE A 21 12.51 1.52 8.83
C ILE A 21 12.02 1.26 10.26
N GLY A 22 12.81 0.55 11.09
CA GLY A 22 12.55 0.33 12.50
C GLY A 22 11.28 -0.46 12.80
N VAL A 23 11.04 -1.57 12.09
CA VAL A 23 9.90 -2.48 12.29
C VAL A 23 10.36 -3.94 12.34
N SER A 24 9.47 -4.86 12.74
CA SER A 24 9.82 -6.29 12.75
C SER A 24 9.93 -6.86 11.34
N ARG A 25 10.83 -7.85 11.15
CA ARG A 25 10.92 -8.64 9.90
C ARG A 25 9.59 -9.27 9.51
N GLN A 26 8.80 -9.71 10.49
CA GLN A 26 7.47 -10.25 10.27
C GLN A 26 6.54 -9.20 9.64
N SER A 27 6.61 -7.93 10.10
CA SER A 27 5.79 -6.85 9.54
C SER A 27 6.08 -6.61 8.06
N ILE A 28 7.36 -6.64 7.66
CA ILE A 28 7.76 -6.54 6.25
C ILE A 28 7.33 -7.79 5.47
N ASN A 29 7.52 -8.99 6.02
CA ASN A 29 7.10 -10.22 5.34
C ASN A 29 5.59 -10.25 5.05
N GLU A 30 4.76 -9.89 6.02
CA GLU A 30 3.31 -9.84 5.80
C GLU A 30 2.91 -8.76 4.79
N LEU A 31 3.62 -7.61 4.78
CA LEU A 31 3.43 -6.55 3.80
C LEU A 31 3.78 -7.03 2.37
N LEU A 32 4.94 -7.69 2.20
CA LEU A 32 5.40 -8.17 0.90
C LEU A 32 4.59 -9.37 0.36
N ARG A 33 3.88 -10.08 1.24
CA ARG A 33 2.96 -11.18 0.91
C ARG A 33 1.51 -10.70 0.79
N GLU A 34 1.27 -9.39 0.81
CA GLU A 34 -0.06 -8.79 0.66
C GLU A 34 -1.05 -9.24 1.75
N ARG A 35 -0.55 -9.70 2.90
CA ARG A 35 -1.34 -10.10 4.06
C ARG A 35 -1.55 -8.97 5.06
N ARG A 36 -0.89 -7.84 4.83
CA ARG A 36 -1.02 -6.61 5.60
C ARG A 36 -1.01 -5.43 4.64
N SER A 37 -2.00 -4.57 4.77
CA SER A 37 -2.06 -3.29 4.05
C SER A 37 -0.99 -2.31 4.53
N VAL A 38 -0.60 -1.38 3.66
CA VAL A 38 0.22 -0.23 4.04
C VAL A 38 -0.59 0.70 4.95
N SER A 39 -0.25 0.75 6.25
CA SER A 39 -0.83 1.73 7.17
C SER A 39 -0.21 3.13 6.98
N PRO A 40 -0.84 4.21 7.48
CA PRO A 40 -0.25 5.55 7.49
C PRO A 40 1.12 5.61 8.16
N GLU A 41 1.31 4.89 9.27
CA GLU A 41 2.59 4.80 9.97
C GLU A 41 3.67 4.12 9.11
N MET A 42 3.30 3.06 8.39
CA MET A 42 4.20 2.38 7.46
C MET A 42 4.53 3.28 6.27
N ALA A 43 3.55 4.01 5.73
CA ALA A 43 3.76 4.97 4.65
C ALA A 43 4.75 6.07 5.04
N LEU A 44 4.64 6.65 6.23
CA LEU A 44 5.60 7.63 6.76
C LEU A 44 7.02 7.07 6.83
N ARG A 45 7.16 5.83 7.29
CA ARG A 45 8.43 5.12 7.41
C ARG A 45 9.08 4.86 6.05
N LEU A 46 8.31 4.32 5.09
CA LEU A 46 8.77 4.06 3.73
C LEU A 46 9.11 5.35 2.99
N ALA A 47 8.28 6.39 3.14
CA ALA A 47 8.53 7.71 2.57
C ALA A 47 9.85 8.31 3.07
N ARG A 48 10.10 8.23 4.39
CA ARG A 48 11.34 8.72 4.97
C ARG A 48 12.58 8.00 4.45
N LEU A 49 12.48 6.68 4.22
CA LEU A 49 13.58 5.86 3.71
C LEU A 49 13.85 6.11 2.22
N PHE A 50 12.80 6.09 1.40
CA PHE A 50 12.95 6.13 -0.07
C PHE A 50 12.90 7.55 -0.67
N GLY A 51 12.64 8.59 0.15
CA GLY A 51 12.67 9.97 -0.30
C GLY A 51 11.47 10.38 -1.17
N ASN A 52 10.37 9.64 -1.11
CA ASN A 52 9.10 10.00 -1.73
C ASN A 52 8.07 10.41 -0.66
N SER A 53 6.80 10.60 -1.04
CA SER A 53 5.77 11.06 -0.11
C SER A 53 4.99 9.89 0.52
N PRO A 54 4.44 10.04 1.75
CA PRO A 54 3.55 9.03 2.34
C PRO A 54 2.33 8.73 1.46
N GLU A 55 1.82 9.74 0.75
CA GLU A 55 0.68 9.62 -0.17
C GLU A 55 1.00 8.69 -1.34
N PHE A 56 2.23 8.62 -1.82
CA PHE A 56 2.64 7.66 -2.85
C PHE A 56 2.30 6.22 -2.42
N TRP A 57 2.66 5.86 -1.18
CA TRP A 57 2.40 4.53 -0.63
C TRP A 57 0.91 4.31 -0.32
N LEU A 58 0.24 5.30 0.26
CA LEU A 58 -1.19 5.20 0.58
C LEU A 58 -2.06 5.16 -0.68
N ASN A 59 -1.69 5.85 -1.75
CA ASN A 59 -2.44 5.80 -3.01
C ASN A 59 -2.31 4.43 -3.69
N ALA A 60 -1.15 3.77 -3.60
CA ALA A 60 -1.02 2.39 -4.06
C ALA A 60 -1.94 1.45 -3.27
N GLN A 61 -2.01 1.59 -1.94
CA GLN A 61 -2.93 0.81 -1.11
C GLN A 61 -4.41 1.11 -1.47
N ARG A 62 -4.78 2.39 -1.57
CA ARG A 62 -6.13 2.81 -1.94
C ARG A 62 -6.57 2.27 -3.28
N ALA A 63 -5.68 2.18 -4.26
CA ALA A 63 -6.00 1.64 -5.58
C ALA A 63 -6.41 0.16 -5.49
N VAL A 64 -5.69 -0.65 -4.70
CA VAL A 64 -6.03 -2.05 -4.43
C VAL A 64 -7.34 -2.14 -3.67
N ASP A 65 -7.47 -1.40 -2.57
CA ASP A 65 -8.67 -1.40 -1.71
C ASP A 65 -9.93 -1.03 -2.52
N LEU A 66 -9.83 -0.02 -3.40
CA LEU A 66 -10.93 0.40 -4.26
C LEU A 66 -11.25 -0.65 -5.33
N TRP A 67 -10.24 -1.29 -5.92
CA TRP A 67 -10.47 -2.35 -6.90
C TRP A 67 -11.19 -3.54 -6.25
N GLU A 68 -10.70 -4.02 -5.10
CA GLU A 68 -11.33 -5.12 -4.36
C GLU A 68 -12.76 -4.78 -3.94
N ALA A 69 -12.98 -3.58 -3.39
CA ALA A 69 -14.31 -3.12 -3.02
C ALA A 69 -15.23 -3.03 -4.23
N ALA A 70 -14.78 -2.43 -5.34
CA ALA A 70 -15.57 -2.30 -6.56
C ALA A 70 -16.02 -3.66 -7.11
N GLN A 71 -15.16 -4.68 -7.06
CA GLN A 71 -15.52 -6.04 -7.44
C GLN A 71 -16.52 -6.67 -6.47
N ALA A 72 -16.35 -6.45 -5.16
CA ALA A 72 -17.20 -7.06 -4.14
C ALA A 72 -18.64 -6.53 -4.14
N ILE A 73 -18.84 -5.24 -4.47
CA ILE A 73 -20.15 -4.58 -4.42
C ILE A 73 -20.64 -4.07 -5.78
N GLU A 74 -20.12 -4.60 -6.88
CA GLU A 74 -20.41 -4.14 -8.25
C GLU A 74 -21.92 -3.98 -8.51
N SER A 75 -22.70 -5.02 -8.20
CA SER A 75 -24.15 -5.03 -8.43
C SER A 75 -24.93 -4.05 -7.55
N ASP A 76 -24.41 -3.73 -6.37
CA ASP A 76 -25.04 -2.77 -5.45
C ASP A 76 -24.75 -1.34 -5.92
N VAL A 77 -23.50 -1.07 -6.31
CA VAL A 77 -23.09 0.22 -6.86
C VAL A 77 -23.82 0.52 -8.17
N ALA A 78 -23.99 -0.47 -9.05
CA ALA A 78 -24.69 -0.29 -10.34
C ALA A 78 -26.18 0.11 -10.18
N ARG A 79 -26.78 -0.14 -9.02
CA ARG A 79 -28.18 0.23 -8.72
C ARG A 79 -28.32 1.68 -8.22
N ILE A 80 -27.22 2.33 -7.84
CA ILE A 80 -27.23 3.70 -7.33
C ILE A 80 -27.45 4.68 -8.48
N GLN A 81 -28.46 5.54 -8.35
CA GLN A 81 -28.75 6.59 -9.32
C GLN A 81 -27.96 7.87 -8.99
N PRO A 82 -27.16 8.41 -9.92
CA PRO A 82 -26.44 9.67 -9.69
C PRO A 82 -27.39 10.85 -9.47
N LEU A 83 -27.02 11.74 -8.55
CA LEU A 83 -27.72 13.00 -8.35
C LEU A 83 -27.22 14.05 -9.34
N VAL A 84 -28.14 14.80 -9.93
CA VAL A 84 -27.82 16.00 -10.72
C VAL A 84 -27.96 17.21 -9.81
N ALA A 85 -26.90 18.01 -9.68
CA ALA A 85 -26.94 19.26 -8.92
C ALA A 85 -27.80 20.30 -9.67
N ALA A 86 -28.56 21.09 -8.91
CA ALA A 86 -29.41 22.19 -9.42
C ALA A 86 -28.60 23.42 -9.80
#